data_AF-A0A947RA21-F1
#
_entry.id   AF-A0A947RA21-F1
#
_cell.length_a   1.000
_cell.length_b   1.000
_cell.length_c   1.000
_cell.angle_alpha   90.00
_cell.angle_beta   90.00
_cell.angle_gamma   90.00
#
_symmetry.space_group_name_H-M   'P 1'
#
loop_
_entity.id
_entity.type
_entity.pdbx_description
1 polymer ?
#
loop_
_entity_poly.entity_id
_entity_poly.type
_entity_poly.pdbx_seq_one_letter_code
_entity_poly.pdbx_strand_id
1 'polypeptide(L)'
;MRNEIGQVILVLVLVMTVALAIGISVIQRSISDISTASKAEQSSRAFSAAEAGIEEALNYPTHVNTSVNFTENNSMAEVTGGGLIPCIPGSSGCAQEEDSRQVALEYPPLAKEEVAHVWFADPDSSTNPPAEAYKGNSLDVYWGNSGTDMAALELTLVYHDGSKYTSRKWYLDNDAAGRNNFEQVNCTSSYSLAGYRCKKTIDTSPSGLMLLRARLLYNTSSQPFAVQAVGFCNTDCSLPPQARSIVSTGTAGTTQRKVELFQINKVVPPYFDYAIFSVGEINK
;
A
#
# COMPACT_ATOMS: atom_id res chain seq x y z
N MET A 1 -53.96 55.95 31.15
CA MET A 1 -53.98 54.48 31.31
C MET A 1 -54.23 53.77 29.96
N ARG A 2 -53.45 54.08 28.92
CA ARG A 2 -53.56 53.45 27.58
C ARG A 2 -52.30 52.69 27.15
N ASN A 3 -51.25 52.70 28.00
CA ASN A 3 -49.94 52.11 27.71
C ASN A 3 -49.77 50.68 28.28
N GLU A 4 -50.62 50.24 29.21
CA GLU A 4 -50.55 48.90 29.83
C GLU A 4 -51.04 47.80 28.87
N ILE A 5 -52.04 48.09 28.01
CA ILE A 5 -52.67 47.09 27.13
C ILE A 5 -51.73 46.67 25.97
N GLY A 6 -50.89 47.58 25.48
CA GLY A 6 -49.90 47.28 24.44
C GLY A 6 -48.71 46.45 24.96
N GLN A 7 -48.36 46.61 26.23
CA GLN A 7 -47.25 45.91 26.87
C GLN A 7 -47.59 44.43 27.12
N VAL A 8 -48.84 44.13 27.51
CA VAL A 8 -49.31 42.75 27.73
C VAL A 8 -49.28 41.92 26.45
N ILE A 9 -49.70 42.49 25.31
CA ILE A 9 -49.66 41.81 24.01
C ILE A 9 -48.21 41.51 23.61
N LEU A 10 -47.29 42.46 23.82
CA LEU A 10 -45.86 42.29 23.54
C LEU A 10 -45.23 41.17 24.37
N VAL A 11 -45.54 41.11 25.67
CA VAL A 11 -45.05 40.03 26.55
C VAL A 11 -45.61 38.68 26.12
N LEU A 12 -46.88 38.61 25.73
CA LEU A 12 -47.51 37.37 25.28
C LEU A 12 -46.90 36.86 23.96
N VAL A 13 -46.65 37.77 23.00
CA VAL A 13 -45.94 37.44 21.76
C VAL A 13 -44.51 37.00 22.04
N LEU A 14 -43.80 37.68 22.95
CA LEU A 14 -42.45 37.30 23.35
C LEU A 14 -42.40 35.88 23.96
N VAL A 15 -43.33 35.55 24.85
CA VAL A 15 -43.39 34.22 25.46
C VAL A 15 -43.70 33.15 24.41
N MET A 16 -44.60 33.42 23.47
CA MET A 16 -44.92 32.51 22.37
C MET A 16 -43.73 32.29 21.42
N THR A 17 -43.00 33.34 21.06
CA THR A 17 -41.84 33.22 20.17
C THR A 17 -40.70 32.47 20.84
N VAL A 18 -40.45 32.71 22.12
CA VAL A 18 -39.44 31.98 22.90
C VAL A 18 -39.82 30.50 23.03
N ALA A 19 -41.07 30.18 23.34
CA ALA A 19 -41.55 28.80 23.44
C ALA A 19 -41.39 28.05 22.09
N LEU A 20 -41.74 28.71 20.97
CA LEU A 20 -41.56 28.14 19.64
C LEU A 20 -40.08 27.96 19.29
N ALA A 21 -39.23 28.92 19.62
CA ALA A 21 -37.78 28.86 19.37
C ALA A 21 -37.13 27.68 20.11
N ILE A 22 -37.52 27.45 21.37
CA ILE A 22 -37.05 26.29 22.14
C ILE A 22 -37.53 24.98 21.51
N GLY A 23 -38.81 24.90 21.11
CA GLY A 23 -39.36 23.72 20.44
C GLY A 23 -38.64 23.36 19.14
N ILE A 24 -38.40 24.36 18.27
CA ILE A 24 -37.66 24.17 17.02
C ILE A 24 -36.21 23.73 17.29
N SER A 25 -35.55 24.31 18.30
CA SER A 25 -34.17 23.97 18.64
C SER A 25 -34.01 22.48 19.04
N VAL A 26 -34.93 21.94 19.85
CA VAL A 26 -34.89 20.52 20.26
C VAL A 26 -35.14 19.59 19.07
N ILE A 27 -36.07 19.95 18.17
CA ILE A 27 -36.37 19.16 16.97
C ILE A 27 -35.17 19.15 16.03
N GLN A 28 -34.54 20.31 15.79
CA GLN A 28 -33.35 20.42 14.95
C GLN A 28 -32.19 19.57 15.48
N ARG A 29 -31.96 19.60 16.80
CA ARG A 29 -30.95 18.74 17.44
C ARG A 29 -31.27 17.26 17.24
N SER A 30 -32.52 16.86 17.43
CA SER A 30 -32.96 15.47 17.26
C SER A 30 -32.78 14.98 15.82
N ILE A 31 -33.12 15.80 14.83
CA ILE A 31 -32.92 15.49 13.40
C ILE A 31 -31.41 15.35 13.10
N SER A 32 -30.59 16.23 13.67
CA SER A 32 -29.13 16.16 13.52
C SER A 32 -28.55 14.89 14.15
N ASP A 33 -29.01 14.51 15.33
CA ASP A 33 -28.56 13.32 16.04
C ASP A 33 -28.95 12.04 15.28
N ILE A 34 -30.20 11.95 14.80
CA ILE A 34 -30.65 10.83 13.95
C ILE A 34 -29.87 10.75 12.64
N SER A 35 -29.64 11.90 11.99
CA SER A 35 -28.86 11.96 10.74
C SER A 35 -27.43 11.49 10.95
N THR A 36 -26.80 11.92 12.05
CA THR A 36 -25.44 11.52 12.40
C THR A 36 -25.37 10.03 12.74
N ALA A 37 -26.33 9.53 13.52
CA ALA A 37 -26.43 8.10 13.84
C ALA A 37 -26.63 7.24 12.59
N SER A 38 -27.50 7.66 11.67
CA SER A 38 -27.73 6.95 10.40
C SER A 38 -26.49 6.95 9.51
N LYS A 39 -25.76 8.06 9.41
CA LYS A 39 -24.49 8.13 8.67
C LYS A 39 -23.42 7.24 9.29
N ALA A 40 -23.34 7.16 10.62
CA ALA A 40 -22.42 6.27 11.31
C ALA A 40 -22.75 4.79 11.05
N GLU A 41 -24.02 4.43 11.10
CA GLU A 41 -24.51 3.09 10.77
C GLU A 41 -24.25 2.72 9.30
N GLN A 42 -24.61 3.61 8.36
CA GLN A 42 -24.31 3.46 6.93
C GLN A 42 -22.81 3.33 6.67
N SER A 43 -21.98 4.11 7.37
CA SER A 43 -20.53 4.00 7.30
C SER A 43 -20.03 2.61 7.72
N SER A 44 -20.59 2.05 8.79
CA SER A 44 -20.23 0.69 9.24
C SER A 44 -20.61 -0.35 8.19
N ARG A 45 -21.82 -0.26 7.63
CA ARG A 45 -22.27 -1.18 6.58
C ARG A 45 -21.45 -1.07 5.30
N ALA A 46 -21.13 0.15 4.88
CA ALA A 46 -20.29 0.39 3.72
C ALA A 46 -18.88 -0.21 3.92
N PHE A 47 -18.32 -0.12 5.13
CA PHE A 47 -17.05 -0.75 5.44
C PHE A 47 -17.13 -2.28 5.38
N SER A 48 -18.13 -2.89 6.02
CA SER A 48 -18.33 -4.35 5.96
C SER A 48 -18.58 -4.86 4.55
N ALA A 49 -19.29 -4.08 3.71
CA ALA A 49 -19.47 -4.40 2.30
C ALA A 49 -18.13 -4.38 1.54
N ALA A 50 -17.29 -3.38 1.78
CA ALA A 50 -15.96 -3.31 1.17
C ALA A 50 -15.07 -4.50 1.56
N GLU A 51 -15.06 -4.89 2.83
CA GLU A 51 -14.32 -6.07 3.32
C GLU A 51 -14.85 -7.35 2.65
N ALA A 52 -16.18 -7.56 2.66
CA ALA A 52 -16.79 -8.70 2.00
C ALA A 52 -16.51 -8.75 0.49
N GLY A 53 -16.46 -7.58 -0.17
CA GLY A 53 -16.07 -7.49 -1.58
C GLY A 53 -14.64 -7.96 -1.83
N ILE A 54 -13.69 -7.63 -0.94
CA ILE A 54 -12.31 -8.15 -1.02
C ILE A 54 -12.29 -9.67 -0.83
N GLU A 55 -13.03 -10.20 0.15
CA GLU A 55 -13.10 -11.65 0.40
C GLU A 55 -13.67 -12.42 -0.81
N GLU A 56 -14.73 -11.90 -1.43
CA GLU A 56 -15.29 -12.48 -2.66
C GLU A 56 -14.27 -12.46 -3.80
N ALA A 57 -13.49 -11.40 -3.94
CA ALA A 57 -12.46 -11.29 -4.97
C ALA A 57 -11.26 -12.21 -4.73
N LEU A 58 -10.94 -12.51 -3.47
CA LEU A 58 -9.90 -13.48 -3.11
C LEU A 58 -10.35 -14.93 -3.36
N ASN A 59 -11.60 -15.25 -3.08
CA ASN A 59 -12.17 -16.59 -3.31
C ASN A 59 -12.47 -16.84 -4.79
N TYR A 60 -12.95 -15.81 -5.49
CA TYR A 60 -13.37 -15.89 -6.88
C TYR A 60 -12.71 -14.77 -7.70
N PRO A 61 -11.55 -15.02 -8.32
CA PRO A 61 -10.83 -14.02 -9.10
C PRO A 61 -11.65 -13.36 -10.23
N THR A 62 -12.74 -14.01 -10.68
CA THR A 62 -13.69 -13.45 -11.67
C THR A 62 -14.55 -12.30 -11.15
N HIS A 63 -14.58 -12.07 -9.83
CA HIS A 63 -15.31 -10.97 -9.19
C HIS A 63 -14.48 -9.68 -9.06
N VAL A 64 -13.26 -9.68 -9.60
CA VAL A 64 -12.47 -8.46 -9.78
C VAL A 64 -13.06 -7.65 -10.95
N ASN A 65 -13.19 -6.34 -10.79
CA ASN A 65 -13.88 -5.41 -11.70
C ASN A 65 -15.39 -5.69 -11.82
N THR A 66 -16.00 -6.16 -10.74
CA THR A 66 -17.45 -6.40 -10.65
C THR A 66 -18.05 -5.68 -9.44
N SER A 67 -19.38 -5.51 -9.47
CA SER A 67 -20.15 -5.07 -8.31
C SER A 67 -20.83 -6.26 -7.65
N VAL A 68 -20.64 -6.39 -6.34
CA VAL A 68 -21.27 -7.38 -5.48
C VAL A 68 -22.36 -6.69 -4.67
N ASN A 69 -23.60 -7.18 -4.76
CA ASN A 69 -24.74 -6.61 -4.03
C ASN A 69 -25.09 -7.49 -2.83
N PHE A 70 -25.07 -6.90 -1.63
CA PHE A 70 -25.47 -7.53 -0.38
C PHE A 70 -26.89 -7.10 -0.02
N THR A 71 -27.87 -7.82 -0.53
CA THR A 71 -29.31 -7.51 -0.39
C THR A 71 -29.79 -7.50 1.05
N GLU A 72 -29.19 -8.33 1.92
CA GLU A 72 -29.53 -8.45 3.34
C GLU A 72 -29.28 -7.17 4.14
N ASN A 73 -28.31 -6.35 3.71
CA ASN A 73 -27.89 -5.15 4.43
C ASN A 73 -28.02 -3.86 3.60
N ASN A 74 -28.71 -3.95 2.46
CA ASN A 74 -28.88 -2.87 1.48
C ASN A 74 -27.57 -2.13 1.18
N SER A 75 -26.52 -2.90 0.94
CA SER A 75 -25.17 -2.42 0.67
C SER A 75 -24.60 -3.11 -0.56
N MET A 76 -23.65 -2.46 -1.21
CA MET A 76 -22.95 -3.03 -2.37
C MET A 76 -21.46 -2.78 -2.24
N ALA A 77 -20.65 -3.57 -2.92
CA ALA A 77 -19.22 -3.36 -3.05
C ALA A 77 -18.82 -3.37 -4.52
N GLU A 78 -18.07 -2.37 -4.93
CA GLU A 78 -17.40 -2.34 -6.22
C GLU A 78 -15.95 -2.73 -6.02
N VAL A 79 -15.56 -3.87 -6.56
CA VAL A 79 -14.19 -4.36 -6.44
C VAL A 79 -13.47 -4.04 -7.74
N THR A 80 -12.34 -3.37 -7.62
CA THR A 80 -11.38 -3.14 -8.70
C THR A 80 -10.05 -3.77 -8.31
N GLY A 81 -9.36 -4.38 -9.27
CA GLY A 81 -8.12 -5.06 -8.98
C GLY A 81 -7.36 -5.41 -10.25
N GLY A 82 -6.04 -5.49 -10.11
CA GLY A 82 -5.16 -5.93 -11.19
C GLY A 82 -4.85 -7.43 -11.09
N GLY A 83 -4.34 -7.99 -12.19
CA GLY A 83 -3.60 -9.25 -12.13
C GLY A 83 -2.33 -9.11 -11.28
N LEU A 84 -1.51 -10.17 -11.24
CA LEU A 84 -0.24 -10.10 -10.52
C LEU A 84 0.65 -9.00 -11.11
N ILE A 85 1.26 -8.22 -10.22
CA ILE A 85 2.20 -7.14 -10.52
C ILE A 85 3.62 -7.50 -10.03
N PRO A 86 4.67 -7.01 -10.69
CA PRO A 86 4.60 -6.34 -11.99
C PRO A 86 4.28 -7.37 -13.10
N CYS A 87 3.46 -6.99 -14.08
CA CYS A 87 3.17 -7.88 -15.21
C CYS A 87 4.33 -7.88 -16.20
N ILE A 88 4.50 -8.94 -16.99
CA ILE A 88 5.57 -9.03 -18.00
C ILE A 88 5.05 -8.35 -19.29
N PRO A 89 5.75 -7.35 -19.84
CA PRO A 89 5.33 -6.69 -21.09
C PRO A 89 5.12 -7.70 -22.22
N GLY A 90 4.04 -7.54 -22.99
CA GLY A 90 3.66 -8.47 -24.07
C GLY A 90 3.08 -9.83 -23.63
N SER A 91 2.99 -10.11 -22.31
CA SER A 91 2.38 -11.34 -21.82
C SER A 91 0.85 -11.27 -21.75
N SER A 92 0.18 -12.42 -21.82
CA SER A 92 -1.28 -12.51 -21.70
C SER A 92 -1.76 -11.96 -20.35
N GLY A 93 -2.67 -10.99 -20.37
CA GLY A 93 -3.19 -10.34 -19.17
C GLY A 93 -2.39 -9.13 -18.68
N CYS A 94 -1.31 -8.76 -19.39
CA CYS A 94 -0.61 -7.50 -19.19
C CYS A 94 -1.08 -6.49 -20.24
N ALA A 95 -1.46 -5.28 -19.81
CA ALA A 95 -1.83 -4.20 -20.72
C ALA A 95 -0.62 -3.47 -21.33
N GLN A 96 0.61 -3.85 -20.94
CA GLN A 96 1.83 -3.26 -21.47
C GLN A 96 2.24 -3.91 -22.80
N GLU A 97 2.60 -3.07 -23.77
CA GLU A 97 3.16 -3.50 -25.05
C GLU A 97 4.51 -4.20 -24.87
N GLU A 98 4.84 -5.16 -25.74
CA GLU A 98 6.04 -6.01 -25.67
C GLU A 98 7.36 -5.23 -25.55
N ASP A 99 7.50 -4.10 -26.26
CA ASP A 99 8.71 -3.27 -26.26
C ASP A 99 8.67 -2.13 -25.22
N SER A 100 7.88 -2.31 -24.15
CA SER A 100 7.78 -1.35 -23.06
C SER A 100 8.63 -1.77 -21.86
N ARG A 101 9.15 -0.78 -21.13
CA ARG A 101 9.75 -1.02 -19.83
C ARG A 101 8.70 -1.55 -18.86
N GLN A 102 9.01 -2.61 -18.13
CA GLN A 102 8.12 -3.18 -17.12
C GLN A 102 7.67 -2.12 -16.10
N VAL A 103 6.37 -2.10 -15.75
CA VAL A 103 5.85 -1.27 -14.65
C VAL A 103 6.58 -1.61 -13.35
N ALA A 104 6.84 -0.60 -12.52
CA ALA A 104 7.48 -0.79 -11.24
C ALA A 104 6.60 -1.61 -10.28
N LEU A 105 7.21 -2.46 -9.47
CA LEU A 105 6.57 -3.04 -8.30
C LEU A 105 6.60 -2.00 -7.18
N GLU A 106 5.47 -1.31 -7.02
CA GLU A 106 5.29 -0.31 -5.98
C GLU A 106 4.68 -0.93 -4.72
N TYR A 107 5.28 -0.64 -3.58
CA TYR A 107 4.80 -1.05 -2.28
C TYR A 107 3.93 0.03 -1.64
N PRO A 108 2.94 -0.35 -0.81
CA PRO A 108 2.35 0.57 0.15
C PRO A 108 3.44 1.27 0.98
N PRO A 109 3.20 2.51 1.46
CA PRO A 109 4.20 3.23 2.24
C PRO A 109 4.71 2.42 3.43
N LEU A 110 6.03 2.18 3.45
CA LEU A 110 6.69 1.37 4.45
C LEU A 110 7.04 2.23 5.68
N ALA A 111 6.69 1.73 6.86
CA ALA A 111 7.11 2.30 8.12
C ALA A 111 8.61 2.05 8.38
N LYS A 112 9.14 2.67 9.44
CA LYS A 112 10.53 2.48 9.85
C LYS A 112 10.82 1.02 10.21
N GLU A 113 11.94 0.49 9.73
CA GLU A 113 12.36 -0.93 9.85
C GLU A 113 11.41 -1.95 9.20
N GLU A 114 10.37 -1.52 8.48
CA GLU A 114 9.51 -2.44 7.73
C GLU A 114 10.25 -3.00 6.52
N VAL A 115 9.99 -4.27 6.19
CA VAL A 115 10.75 -5.00 5.15
C VAL A 115 9.88 -5.31 3.93
N ALA A 116 10.28 -4.78 2.78
CA ALA A 116 9.75 -5.17 1.47
C ALA A 116 10.56 -6.33 0.87
N HIS A 117 9.87 -7.20 0.12
CA HIS A 117 10.42 -8.45 -0.43
C HIS A 117 10.19 -8.56 -1.93
N VAL A 118 11.25 -8.61 -2.72
CA VAL A 118 11.14 -8.70 -4.17
C VAL A 118 11.75 -10.01 -4.63
N TRP A 119 10.92 -10.92 -5.10
CA TRP A 119 11.33 -12.18 -5.69
C TRP A 119 11.93 -11.95 -7.09
N PHE A 120 13.05 -12.62 -7.35
CA PHE A 120 13.66 -12.75 -8.67
C PHE A 120 13.51 -14.15 -9.25
N ALA A 121 13.15 -15.13 -8.42
CA ALA A 121 12.84 -16.49 -8.79
C ALA A 121 11.46 -16.86 -8.25
N ASP A 122 10.82 -17.88 -8.84
CA ASP A 122 9.55 -18.39 -8.33
C ASP A 122 9.77 -19.23 -7.05
N PRO A 123 9.31 -18.76 -5.87
CA PRO A 123 9.47 -19.49 -4.62
C PRO A 123 8.69 -20.81 -4.57
N ASP A 124 7.70 -21.02 -5.44
CA ASP A 124 6.90 -22.25 -5.51
C ASP A 124 7.45 -23.26 -6.55
N SER A 125 8.60 -22.97 -7.16
CA SER A 125 9.25 -23.87 -8.11
C SER A 125 9.56 -25.24 -7.49
N SER A 126 9.29 -26.32 -8.23
CA SER A 126 9.69 -27.67 -7.84
C SER A 126 11.21 -27.90 -7.91
N THR A 127 11.96 -27.00 -8.55
CA THR A 127 13.41 -27.07 -8.68
C THR A 127 14.06 -26.41 -7.47
N ASN A 128 15.09 -27.05 -6.89
CA ASN A 128 15.83 -26.51 -5.76
C ASN A 128 17.34 -26.44 -6.09
N PRO A 129 17.95 -25.24 -6.14
CA PRO A 129 17.32 -23.93 -5.97
C PRO A 129 16.37 -23.59 -7.14
N PRO A 130 15.36 -22.73 -6.93
CA PRO A 130 14.50 -22.23 -8.00
C PRO A 130 15.32 -21.60 -9.14
N ALA A 131 14.86 -21.76 -10.38
CA ALA A 131 15.47 -21.06 -11.51
C ALA A 131 15.17 -19.56 -11.40
N GLU A 132 16.17 -18.72 -11.68
CA GLU A 132 15.98 -17.27 -11.75
C GLU A 132 15.03 -16.90 -12.90
N ALA A 133 14.02 -16.10 -12.60
CA ALA A 133 13.12 -15.51 -13.60
C ALA A 133 13.69 -14.19 -14.12
N TYR A 134 14.30 -13.40 -13.24
CA TYR A 134 15.02 -12.18 -13.60
C TYR A 134 16.50 -12.46 -13.87
N LYS A 135 16.98 -12.16 -15.07
CA LYS A 135 18.39 -12.30 -15.52
C LYS A 135 19.02 -10.94 -15.86
N GLY A 136 18.37 -9.84 -15.48
CA GLY A 136 18.91 -8.50 -15.67
C GLY A 136 20.10 -8.24 -14.75
N ASN A 137 21.14 -7.56 -15.27
CA ASN A 137 22.34 -7.24 -14.50
C ASN A 137 22.22 -5.99 -13.63
N SER A 138 21.09 -5.28 -13.72
CA SER A 138 20.82 -4.10 -12.91
C SER A 138 19.36 -4.01 -12.53
N LEU A 139 19.06 -3.36 -11.40
CA LEU A 139 17.70 -3.09 -10.95
C LEU A 139 17.61 -1.65 -10.46
N ASP A 140 16.56 -0.93 -10.85
CA ASP A 140 16.29 0.40 -10.31
C ASP A 140 15.47 0.26 -9.02
N VAL A 141 15.98 0.87 -7.95
CA VAL A 141 15.31 0.94 -6.66
C VAL A 141 14.96 2.39 -6.36
N TYR A 142 13.71 2.61 -5.99
CA TYR A 142 13.13 3.92 -5.73
C TYR A 142 12.65 3.98 -4.28
N TRP A 143 12.93 5.10 -3.61
CA TRP A 143 12.44 5.31 -2.24
C TRP A 143 12.30 6.79 -1.89
N GLY A 144 11.58 7.03 -0.80
CA GLY A 144 11.55 8.30 -0.11
C GLY A 144 10.54 9.30 -0.65
N ASN A 145 9.91 10.06 0.27
CA ASN A 145 8.82 10.99 -0.06
C ASN A 145 9.22 12.48 -0.06
N SER A 146 10.27 12.88 0.68
CA SER A 146 10.51 14.30 0.98
C SER A 146 11.96 14.64 1.34
N GLY A 147 12.27 15.94 1.26
CA GLY A 147 13.54 16.54 1.70
C GLY A 147 13.77 16.56 3.20
N THR A 148 12.72 16.46 3.99
CA THR A 148 12.77 16.70 5.44
C THR A 148 12.83 15.41 6.25
N ASP A 149 12.11 14.39 5.81
CA ASP A 149 12.16 13.04 6.38
C ASP A 149 13.03 12.18 5.45
N MET A 150 14.34 12.27 5.63
CA MET A 150 15.32 11.61 4.76
C MET A 150 15.51 10.16 5.20
N ALA A 151 14.88 9.22 4.50
CA ALA A 151 15.06 7.80 4.75
C ALA A 151 16.34 7.26 4.09
N ALA A 152 17.15 6.57 4.90
CA ALA A 152 18.17 5.67 4.39
C ALA A 152 17.55 4.31 4.03
N LEU A 153 18.25 3.52 3.22
CA LEU A 153 17.78 2.26 2.68
C LEU A 153 18.84 1.18 2.85
N GLU A 154 18.49 0.10 3.55
CA GLU A 154 19.24 -1.15 3.53
C GLU A 154 18.65 -2.09 2.48
N LEU A 155 19.51 -2.63 1.63
CA LEU A 155 19.17 -3.66 0.65
C LEU A 155 19.98 -4.92 0.93
N THR A 156 19.34 -6.08 0.91
CA THR A 156 19.99 -7.38 0.97
C THR A 156 19.54 -8.22 -0.22
N LEU A 157 20.45 -8.45 -1.17
CA LEU A 157 20.25 -9.37 -2.28
C LEU A 157 20.71 -10.77 -1.86
N VAL A 158 19.83 -11.75 -1.97
CA VAL A 158 20.10 -13.17 -1.77
C VAL A 158 20.15 -13.84 -3.14
N TYR A 159 21.22 -14.59 -3.39
CA TYR A 159 21.45 -15.33 -4.63
C TYR A 159 22.17 -16.65 -4.36
N HIS A 160 22.11 -17.56 -5.32
CA HIS A 160 22.76 -18.87 -5.27
C HIS A 160 23.93 -18.91 -6.24
N ASP A 161 25.16 -19.01 -5.73
CA ASP A 161 26.40 -18.95 -6.52
C ASP A 161 26.73 -20.24 -7.30
N GLY A 162 25.80 -21.19 -7.33
CA GLY A 162 25.96 -22.53 -7.89
C GLY A 162 26.31 -23.60 -6.84
N SER A 163 26.76 -23.20 -5.65
CA SER A 163 27.08 -24.12 -4.55
C SER A 163 26.33 -23.82 -3.25
N LYS A 164 26.07 -22.54 -2.96
CA LYS A 164 25.45 -22.09 -1.72
C LYS A 164 24.65 -20.81 -1.91
N TYR A 165 23.72 -20.57 -0.99
CA TYR A 165 23.10 -19.26 -0.83
C TYR A 165 24.10 -18.29 -0.22
N THR A 166 24.18 -17.11 -0.82
CA THR A 166 25.03 -16.01 -0.40
C THR A 166 24.25 -14.70 -0.50
N SER A 167 24.73 -13.67 0.19
CA SER A 167 24.07 -12.37 0.24
C SER A 167 25.02 -11.23 -0.06
N ARG A 168 24.53 -10.21 -0.76
CA ARG A 168 25.19 -8.92 -0.94
C ARG A 168 24.32 -7.82 -0.35
N LYS A 169 24.94 -6.87 0.36
CA LYS A 169 24.23 -5.77 1.01
C LYS A 169 24.63 -4.41 0.45
N TRP A 170 23.68 -3.49 0.46
CA TRP A 170 23.92 -2.06 0.27
C TRP A 170 23.28 -1.28 1.41
N TYR A 171 23.96 -0.23 1.83
CA TYR A 171 23.45 0.75 2.78
C TYR A 171 23.53 2.09 2.08
N LEU A 172 22.37 2.64 1.75
CA LEU A 172 22.23 3.84 0.94
C LEU A 172 21.67 4.95 1.83
N ASP A 173 22.26 6.14 1.75
CA ASP A 173 21.77 7.31 2.49
C ASP A 173 21.74 8.53 1.58
N ASN A 174 20.74 9.37 1.76
CA ASN A 174 20.57 10.64 1.07
C ASN A 174 20.80 11.86 1.99
N ASP A 175 21.15 11.64 3.27
CA ASP A 175 21.64 12.68 4.14
C ASP A 175 23.06 13.09 3.76
N ALA A 176 23.16 14.28 3.15
CA ALA A 176 24.41 14.90 2.74
C ALA A 176 25.40 15.13 3.90
N ALA A 177 24.98 15.02 5.16
CA ALA A 177 25.87 15.15 6.30
C ALA A 177 26.77 13.91 6.54
N GLY A 178 26.53 12.79 5.85
CA GLY A 178 27.48 11.66 5.81
C GLY A 178 27.77 11.01 7.17
N ARG A 179 26.76 10.91 8.05
CA ARG A 179 26.97 10.58 9.47
C ARG A 179 27.13 9.09 9.77
N ASN A 180 26.84 8.21 8.82
CA ASN A 180 26.65 6.76 9.06
C ASN A 180 27.47 5.83 8.15
N ASN A 181 28.49 6.32 7.44
CA ASN A 181 29.33 5.51 6.53
C ASN A 181 28.54 4.73 5.46
N PHE A 182 27.30 5.14 5.19
CA PHE A 182 26.50 4.59 4.10
C PHE A 182 26.93 5.22 2.78
N GLU A 183 26.64 4.52 1.68
CA GLU A 183 26.86 5.06 0.35
C GLU A 183 25.92 6.25 0.13
N GLN A 184 26.52 7.39 -0.17
CA GLN A 184 25.79 8.64 -0.41
C GLN A 184 25.10 8.61 -1.78
N VAL A 185 23.79 8.84 -1.78
CA VAL A 185 22.94 8.88 -2.97
C VAL A 185 22.39 10.28 -3.17
N ASN A 186 22.74 10.88 -4.30
CA ASN A 186 22.21 12.18 -4.71
C ASN A 186 20.78 12.02 -5.23
N CYS A 187 19.81 12.26 -4.35
CA CYS A 187 18.39 12.13 -4.66
C CYS A 187 17.86 13.38 -5.37
N THR A 188 17.18 13.17 -6.51
CA THR A 188 16.52 14.21 -7.29
C THR A 188 15.05 13.83 -7.48
N SER A 189 14.11 14.75 -7.32
CA SER A 189 12.68 14.44 -7.42
C SER A 189 12.16 14.30 -8.87
N SER A 190 13.03 14.04 -9.84
CA SER A 190 12.70 14.03 -11.27
C SER A 190 13.12 12.70 -11.91
N TYR A 191 12.34 11.67 -11.63
CA TYR A 191 12.49 10.35 -12.24
C TYR A 191 11.26 10.01 -13.09
N SER A 192 11.41 9.01 -13.95
CA SER A 192 10.31 8.46 -14.77
C SER A 192 9.14 7.96 -13.92
N LEU A 193 9.42 7.46 -12.72
CA LEU A 193 8.44 7.05 -11.73
C LEU A 193 8.21 8.21 -10.75
N ALA A 194 7.02 8.80 -10.80
CA ALA A 194 6.64 9.91 -9.94
C ALA A 194 6.40 9.45 -8.49
N GLY A 195 6.48 10.37 -7.53
CA GLY A 195 6.23 10.07 -6.11
C GLY A 195 7.44 9.59 -5.31
N TYR A 196 8.60 9.42 -5.95
CA TYR A 196 9.84 9.00 -5.31
C TYR A 196 10.89 10.10 -5.37
N ARG A 197 11.58 10.33 -4.24
CA ARG A 197 12.64 11.32 -4.14
C ARG A 197 14.01 10.76 -4.53
N CYS A 198 14.26 9.49 -4.24
CA CYS A 198 15.54 8.83 -4.44
C CYS A 198 15.41 7.69 -5.45
N LYS A 199 16.46 7.53 -6.26
CA LYS A 199 16.63 6.39 -7.16
C LYS A 199 18.09 5.93 -7.09
N LYS A 200 18.29 4.62 -7.02
CA LYS A 200 19.60 3.99 -7.21
C LYS A 200 19.46 2.77 -8.10
N THR A 201 20.31 2.70 -9.12
CA THR A 201 20.50 1.47 -9.90
C THR A 201 21.51 0.60 -9.15
N ILE A 202 21.08 -0.58 -8.71
CA ILE A 202 21.95 -1.57 -8.06
C ILE A 202 22.44 -2.61 -9.07
N ASP A 203 23.59 -3.20 -8.78
CA ASP A 203 24.16 -4.31 -9.54
C ASP A 203 23.55 -5.66 -9.11
N THR A 204 22.91 -6.33 -10.05
CA THR A 204 22.34 -7.69 -9.92
C THR A 204 23.03 -8.69 -10.83
N SER A 205 24.30 -8.44 -11.19
CA SER A 205 25.11 -9.35 -12.02
C SER A 205 25.32 -10.79 -11.51
N PRO A 206 25.26 -11.12 -10.19
CA PRO A 206 25.39 -12.52 -9.79
C PRO A 206 24.27 -13.38 -10.37
N SER A 207 24.61 -14.58 -10.86
CA SER A 207 23.61 -15.57 -11.30
C SER A 207 22.89 -16.21 -10.12
N GLY A 208 21.73 -16.81 -10.39
CA GLY A 208 20.91 -17.48 -9.40
C GLY A 208 20.25 -16.48 -8.46
N LEU A 209 19.73 -15.37 -8.98
CA LEU A 209 19.03 -14.36 -8.17
C LEU A 209 17.77 -14.97 -7.53
N MET A 210 17.58 -14.77 -6.22
CA MET A 210 16.46 -15.36 -5.47
C MET A 210 15.52 -14.28 -4.95
N LEU A 211 16.06 -13.38 -4.13
CA LEU A 211 15.26 -12.44 -3.35
C LEU A 211 16.04 -11.16 -3.07
N LEU A 212 15.43 -10.00 -3.27
CA LEU A 212 15.87 -8.73 -2.69
C LEU A 212 15.00 -8.42 -1.47
N ARG A 213 15.65 -8.03 -0.39
CA ARG A 213 14.98 -7.49 0.79
C ARG A 213 15.37 -6.04 0.94
N ALA A 214 14.39 -5.19 1.23
CA ALA A 214 14.58 -3.76 1.37
C ALA A 214 14.01 -3.29 2.69
N ARG A 215 14.74 -2.44 3.40
CA ARG A 215 14.33 -1.89 4.70
C ARG A 215 14.64 -0.40 4.76
N LEU A 216 13.64 0.38 5.14
CA LEU A 216 13.83 1.82 5.38
C LEU A 216 14.35 2.07 6.79
N LEU A 217 15.35 2.94 6.86
CA LEU A 217 16.05 3.37 8.06
C LEU A 217 15.88 4.88 8.23
N TYR A 218 15.91 5.31 9.49
CA TYR A 218 15.86 6.73 9.90
C TYR A 218 14.61 7.55 9.50
N ASN A 219 13.62 6.96 8.84
CA ASN A 219 12.35 7.63 8.57
C ASN A 219 11.48 7.76 9.84
N THR A 220 10.73 8.85 9.90
CA THR A 220 9.75 9.14 10.96
C THR A 220 8.31 8.92 10.51
N SER A 221 8.05 9.09 9.21
CA SER A 221 6.78 8.79 8.54
C SER A 221 6.93 7.57 7.63
N SER A 222 5.81 6.90 7.30
CA SER A 222 5.84 5.86 6.27
C SER A 222 6.18 6.47 4.92
N GLN A 223 7.07 5.83 4.17
CA GLN A 223 7.58 6.36 2.90
C GLN A 223 7.42 5.35 1.76
N PRO A 224 7.27 5.81 0.51
CA PRO A 224 7.09 4.94 -0.63
C PRO A 224 8.39 4.19 -0.95
N PHE A 225 8.22 2.96 -1.44
CA PHE A 225 9.30 2.11 -1.93
C PHE A 225 8.84 1.40 -3.20
N ALA A 226 9.73 1.32 -4.20
CA ALA A 226 9.45 0.57 -5.41
C ALA A 226 10.73 0.02 -6.04
N VAL A 227 10.55 -1.01 -6.86
CA VAL A 227 11.61 -1.54 -7.72
C VAL A 227 11.13 -1.64 -9.16
N GLN A 228 12.03 -1.44 -10.10
CA GLN A 228 11.73 -1.53 -11.51
C GLN A 228 12.88 -2.19 -12.26
N ALA A 229 12.56 -3.18 -13.10
CA ALA A 229 13.49 -3.72 -14.06
C ALA A 229 14.14 -2.61 -14.92
N VAL A 230 15.41 -2.79 -15.26
CA VAL A 230 16.14 -1.87 -16.14
C VAL A 230 16.15 -2.42 -17.55
N GLY A 231 15.79 -1.58 -18.53
CA GLY A 231 15.79 -1.94 -19.95
C GLY A 231 14.41 -2.25 -20.51
N PHE A 232 14.40 -2.62 -21.78
CA PHE A 232 13.23 -3.03 -22.54
C PHE A 232 13.47 -4.49 -22.95
N CYS A 233 12.79 -5.41 -22.27
CA CYS A 233 12.74 -6.80 -22.73
C CYS A 233 11.55 -7.52 -22.11
N ASN A 234 11.22 -8.66 -22.70
CA ASN A 234 10.09 -9.49 -22.30
C ASN A 234 10.42 -10.24 -21.00
N THR A 235 10.62 -11.55 -21.05
CA THR A 235 10.66 -12.40 -19.84
C THR A 235 11.98 -12.32 -19.08
N ASP A 236 13.13 -12.32 -19.77
CA ASP A 236 14.44 -12.55 -19.13
C ASP A 236 14.97 -11.37 -18.29
N CYS A 237 14.44 -10.16 -18.43
CA CYS A 237 14.79 -9.00 -17.61
C CYS A 237 13.54 -8.36 -16.99
N SER A 238 12.44 -9.10 -16.90
CA SER A 238 11.25 -8.68 -16.15
C SER A 238 11.21 -9.37 -14.80
N LEU A 239 10.87 -8.61 -13.76
CA LEU A 239 10.58 -9.20 -12.46
C LEU A 239 9.37 -10.14 -12.60
N PRO A 240 9.38 -11.31 -11.93
CA PRO A 240 8.23 -12.18 -11.94
C PRO A 240 7.02 -11.50 -11.28
N PRO A 241 5.80 -11.72 -11.79
CA PRO A 241 4.58 -11.27 -11.13
C PRO A 241 4.45 -11.89 -9.73
N GLN A 242 4.31 -11.07 -8.69
CA GLN A 242 4.52 -11.52 -7.31
C GLN A 242 3.63 -10.87 -6.25
N ALA A 243 3.01 -9.73 -6.57
CA ALA A 243 2.06 -9.05 -5.70
C ALA A 243 0.73 -8.81 -6.40
N ARG A 244 -0.32 -8.49 -5.66
CA ARG A 244 -1.60 -8.03 -6.18
C ARG A 244 -2.14 -6.92 -5.28
N SER A 245 -2.71 -5.87 -5.89
CA SER A 245 -3.51 -4.88 -5.18
C SER A 245 -4.97 -5.04 -5.59
N ILE A 246 -5.83 -5.16 -4.59
CA ILE A 246 -7.29 -5.24 -4.74
C ILE A 246 -7.88 -4.10 -3.93
N VAL A 247 -8.71 -3.31 -4.58
CA VAL A 247 -9.39 -2.16 -4.00
C VAL A 247 -10.89 -2.45 -4.01
N SER A 248 -11.54 -2.37 -2.86
CA SER A 248 -13.00 -2.47 -2.78
C SER A 248 -13.61 -1.20 -2.22
N THR A 249 -14.63 -0.69 -2.91
CA THR A 249 -15.42 0.44 -2.47
C THR A 249 -16.82 -0.03 -2.11
N GLY A 250 -17.09 -0.12 -0.81
CA GLY A 250 -18.40 -0.43 -0.29
C GLY A 250 -19.28 0.81 -0.19
N THR A 251 -20.56 0.66 -0.52
CA THR A 251 -21.58 1.72 -0.52
C THR A 251 -22.79 1.25 0.28
N ALA A 252 -23.27 2.10 1.19
CA ALA A 252 -24.54 1.91 1.89
C ALA A 252 -25.28 3.24 2.03
N GLY A 253 -26.49 3.33 1.48
CA GLY A 253 -27.21 4.59 1.36
C GLY A 253 -26.42 5.61 0.53
N THR A 254 -26.00 6.71 1.14
CA THR A 254 -25.16 7.75 0.50
C THR A 254 -23.71 7.74 0.98
N THR A 255 -23.35 6.78 1.84
CA THR A 255 -22.00 6.69 2.42
C THR A 255 -21.18 5.64 1.66
N GLN A 256 -19.93 6.00 1.35
CA GLN A 256 -18.96 5.10 0.73
C GLN A 256 -17.74 4.91 1.63
N ARG A 257 -17.18 3.71 1.62
CA ARG A 257 -15.93 3.36 2.30
C ARG A 257 -15.06 2.55 1.35
N LYS A 258 -13.78 2.88 1.31
CA LYS A 258 -12.78 2.25 0.45
C LYS A 258 -11.79 1.48 1.31
N VAL A 259 -11.50 0.25 0.94
CA VAL A 259 -10.48 -0.61 1.53
C VAL A 259 -9.55 -1.08 0.42
N GLU A 260 -8.25 -1.15 0.71
CA GLU A 260 -7.23 -1.66 -0.21
C GLU A 260 -6.48 -2.80 0.47
N LEU A 261 -6.35 -3.90 -0.25
CA LEU A 261 -5.54 -5.05 0.11
C LEU A 261 -4.36 -5.14 -0.84
N PHE A 262 -3.16 -5.01 -0.30
CA PHE A 262 -1.93 -5.36 -0.98
C PHE A 262 -1.44 -6.71 -0.48
N GLN A 263 -1.34 -7.70 -1.37
CA GLN A 263 -0.93 -9.05 -1.02
C GLN A 263 0.29 -9.49 -1.81
N ILE A 264 1.22 -10.14 -1.12
CA ILE A 264 2.37 -10.83 -1.69
C ILE A 264 2.22 -12.31 -1.36
N ASN A 265 2.40 -13.18 -2.35
CA ASN A 265 2.10 -14.61 -2.19
C ASN A 265 3.04 -15.33 -1.23
N LYS A 266 4.29 -14.87 -1.07
CA LYS A 266 5.29 -15.46 -0.18
C LYS A 266 6.17 -14.39 0.44
N VAL A 267 6.33 -14.44 1.75
CA VAL A 267 7.18 -13.52 2.51
C VAL A 267 8.12 -14.34 3.36
N VAL A 268 9.42 -14.04 3.29
CA VAL A 268 10.40 -14.62 4.21
C VAL A 268 10.24 -13.91 5.55
N PRO A 269 10.09 -14.65 6.66
CA PRO A 269 9.88 -14.00 7.94
C PRO A 269 11.06 -13.08 8.34
N PRO A 270 10.78 -11.87 8.86
CA PRO A 270 11.80 -10.86 9.11
C PRO A 270 12.81 -11.23 10.20
N TYR A 271 12.48 -12.18 11.08
CA TYR A 271 13.41 -12.65 12.11
C TYR A 271 14.65 -13.38 11.55
N PHE A 272 14.61 -13.87 10.31
CA PHE A 272 15.80 -14.43 9.65
C PHE A 272 16.83 -13.38 9.20
N ASP A 273 16.53 -12.08 9.31
CA ASP A 273 17.50 -11.02 9.04
C ASP A 273 18.54 -10.84 10.15
N TYR A 274 18.31 -11.42 11.33
CA TYR A 274 19.19 -11.27 12.48
C TYR A 274 20.17 -12.45 12.56
N ALA A 275 21.45 -12.12 12.72
CA ALA A 275 22.58 -13.03 12.55
C ALA A 275 22.73 -14.13 13.63
N ILE A 276 21.85 -14.18 14.64
CA ILE A 276 21.92 -15.20 15.69
C ILE A 276 20.60 -15.97 15.72
N PHE A 277 20.58 -17.08 14.99
CA PHE A 277 19.59 -18.12 15.14
C PHE A 277 20.29 -19.36 15.69
N SER A 278 20.02 -19.71 16.95
CA SER A 278 20.51 -20.94 17.56
C SER A 278 19.32 -21.83 17.90
N VAL A 279 19.30 -23.04 17.32
CA VAL A 279 18.30 -24.08 17.62
C VAL A 279 18.62 -24.80 18.94
N GLY A 280 19.81 -24.57 19.53
CA GLY A 280 20.24 -25.12 20.82
C GLY A 280 20.90 -24.08 21.74
N GLU A 281 21.36 -24.50 22.91
CA GLU A 281 22.06 -23.62 23.85
C GLU A 281 23.36 -23.07 23.25
N ILE A 282 23.48 -21.74 23.23
CA ILE A 282 24.73 -21.05 22.95
C ILE A 282 25.57 -21.13 24.22
N ASN A 283 26.39 -22.18 24.33
CA ASN A 283 27.40 -22.23 25.37
C ASN A 283 28.48 -21.18 25.05
N LYS A 284 28.66 -20.25 25.98
CA LYS A 284 29.68 -19.18 25.92
C LYS A 284 31.09 -19.73 25.83
#